data_AF-A0A7S3BFD7-F1
#
_entry.id   AF-A0A7S3BFD7-F1
#
_cell.length_a   1.000
_cell.length_b   1.000
_cell.length_c   1.000
_cell.angle_alpha   90.00
_cell.angle_beta   90.00
_cell.angle_gamma   90.00
#
_symmetry.space_group_name_H-M   'P 1'
#
loop_
_entity.id
_entity.type
_entity.pdbx_description
1 polymer ?
#
loop_
_entity_poly.entity_id
_entity_poly.type
_entity_poly.pdbx_seq_one_letter_code
_entity_poly.pdbx_strand_id
1 'polypeptide(L)'
;DVQLAADAAVVPVGPSCHLVFRECDADPVAEAAMEGVHIAIYVSDWKGAYERLTALGLTWSNPRFTHLDMCDDFEQARASRQFRFKHIVDPSGERLLELEHETRALRHFQWFKPVHYLPA
;
A
#
# COMPACT_ATOMS: atom_id res chain seq x y z
N ASP A 1 -19.58 -12.24 -9.08
CA ASP A 1 -19.52 -12.76 -7.71
C ASP A 1 -18.23 -13.52 -7.49
N VAL A 2 -17.35 -13.00 -6.63
CA VAL A 2 -16.16 -13.74 -6.20
C VAL A 2 -16.62 -14.68 -5.10
N GLN A 3 -16.63 -15.99 -5.36
CA GLN A 3 -16.78 -16.98 -4.30
C GLN A 3 -15.51 -16.97 -3.45
N LEU A 4 -15.62 -16.37 -2.27
CA LEU A 4 -14.54 -16.32 -1.29
C LEU A 4 -14.53 -17.65 -0.53
N ALA A 5 -13.34 -18.22 -0.34
CA ALA A 5 -13.15 -19.33 0.60
C ALA A 5 -13.49 -18.87 2.03
N ALA A 6 -13.87 -19.78 2.91
CA ALA A 6 -14.27 -19.48 4.29
C ALA A 6 -13.16 -18.80 5.13
N ASP A 7 -11.90 -18.92 4.70
CA ASP A 7 -10.70 -18.50 5.44
C ASP A 7 -9.97 -17.35 4.73
N ALA A 8 -10.69 -16.27 4.40
CA ALA A 8 -10.11 -15.09 3.77
C ALA A 8 -10.52 -13.79 4.46
N ALA A 9 -9.56 -12.89 4.65
CA ALA A 9 -9.80 -11.51 5.06
C ALA A 9 -10.01 -10.63 3.83
N VAL A 10 -11.16 -9.96 3.76
CA VAL A 10 -11.50 -9.04 2.66
C VAL A 10 -11.48 -7.61 3.17
N VAL A 11 -10.52 -6.83 2.68
CA VAL A 11 -10.31 -5.45 3.08
C VAL A 11 -10.81 -4.52 1.98
N PRO A 12 -11.90 -3.78 2.18
CA PRO A 12 -12.37 -2.80 1.21
C PRO A 12 -11.38 -1.62 1.13
N VAL A 13 -10.96 -1.27 -0.08
CA VAL A 13 -10.04 -0.14 -0.35
C VAL A 13 -10.66 0.91 -1.29
N GLY A 14 -11.95 0.77 -1.56
CA GLY A 14 -12.77 1.72 -2.32
C GLY A 14 -14.16 1.15 -2.60
N PRO A 15 -15.05 1.92 -3.26
CA PRO A 15 -16.45 1.50 -3.50
C PRO A 15 -16.63 0.19 -4.27
N SER A 16 -15.61 -0.23 -5.03
CA SER A 16 -15.67 -1.47 -5.83
C SER A 16 -14.30 -2.17 -5.92
N CYS A 17 -13.41 -1.91 -4.96
CA CYS A 17 -12.08 -2.49 -4.93
C CYS A 17 -11.81 -3.08 -3.54
N HIS A 18 -11.29 -4.30 -3.52
CA HIS A 18 -11.01 -5.06 -2.31
C HIS A 18 -9.63 -5.69 -2.43
N LEU A 19 -8.90 -5.73 -1.32
CA LEU A 19 -7.76 -6.63 -1.15
C LEU A 19 -8.28 -7.90 -0.47
N VAL A 20 -7.94 -9.06 -1.01
CA VAL A 20 -8.34 -10.36 -0.45
C VAL A 20 -7.08 -11.08 0.00
N PHE A 21 -6.96 -11.29 1.30
CA PHE A 21 -5.89 -12.05 1.91
C PHE A 21 -6.43 -13.44 2.25
N ARG A 22 -5.78 -14.48 1.73
CA ARG A 22 -6.14 -15.88 1.97
C ARG A 22 -4.92 -16.59 2.52
N GLU A 23 -5.11 -17.39 3.56
CA GLU A 23 -4.04 -18.23 4.09
C GLU A 23 -3.64 -19.27 3.04
N CYS A 24 -2.34 -19.43 2.82
CA CYS A 24 -1.77 -20.44 1.95
C CYS A 24 -0.38 -20.83 2.42
N ASP A 25 0.06 -22.02 2.01
CA ASP A 25 1.45 -22.41 2.16
C ASP A 25 2.36 -21.49 1.33
N ALA A 26 3.59 -21.31 1.78
CA ALA A 26 4.59 -20.54 1.05
C ALA A 26 4.82 -21.14 -0.35
N ASP A 27 4.74 -20.29 -1.37
CA ASP A 27 4.99 -20.64 -2.77
C ASP A 27 6.08 -19.73 -3.33
N PRO A 28 7.33 -20.23 -3.42
CA PRO A 28 8.45 -19.42 -3.89
C PRO A 28 8.27 -18.84 -5.30
N VAL A 29 7.50 -19.51 -6.17
CA VAL A 29 7.23 -19.02 -7.53
C VAL A 29 6.28 -17.83 -7.49
N ALA A 30 5.22 -17.94 -6.68
CA ALA A 30 4.29 -16.84 -6.48
C ALA A 30 4.96 -15.65 -5.77
N GLU A 31 5.80 -15.91 -4.75
CA GLU A 31 6.55 -14.88 -4.05
C GLU A 31 7.51 -14.13 -4.99
N ALA A 32 8.26 -14.85 -5.83
CA ALA A 32 9.13 -14.23 -6.82
C ALA A 32 8.37 -13.38 -7.84
N ALA A 33 7.16 -13.80 -8.24
CA ALA A 33 6.31 -13.03 -9.15
C ALA A 33 5.78 -11.72 -8.53
N MET A 34 5.74 -11.64 -7.19
CA MET A 34 5.29 -10.47 -6.45
C MET A 34 6.42 -9.50 -6.10
N GLU A 35 7.68 -9.86 -6.35
CA GLU A 35 8.82 -9.00 -6.04
C GLU A 35 8.74 -7.65 -6.78
N GLY A 36 8.77 -6.55 -6.02
CA GLY A 36 8.68 -5.19 -6.56
C GLY A 36 7.27 -4.77 -7.01
N VAL A 37 6.26 -5.64 -6.87
CA VAL A 37 4.86 -5.25 -7.04
C VAL A 37 4.48 -4.29 -5.91
N HIS A 38 3.87 -3.18 -6.30
CA HIS A 38 3.34 -2.20 -5.37
C HIS A 38 1.95 -1.76 -5.81
N ILE A 39 1.18 -1.26 -4.85
CA ILE A 39 -0.14 -0.67 -5.09
C ILE A 39 -0.18 0.77 -4.62
N ALA A 40 -0.98 1.59 -5.28
CA ALA A 40 -1.27 2.95 -4.85
C ALA A 40 -2.70 3.04 -4.34
N ILE A 41 -2.87 3.43 -3.09
CA ILE A 41 -4.18 3.59 -2.45
C ILE A 41 -4.38 5.03 -2.00
N TYR A 42 -5.61 5.52 -2.11
CA TYR A 42 -5.96 6.87 -1.68
C TYR A 42 -6.77 6.79 -0.38
N VAL A 43 -6.36 7.57 0.62
CA VAL A 43 -7.00 7.59 1.94
C VAL A 43 -7.47 9.00 2.32
N SER A 44 -8.63 9.07 2.99
CA SER A 44 -9.22 10.33 3.45
C SER A 44 -8.56 10.85 4.72
N ASP A 45 -8.39 10.00 5.74
CA ASP A 45 -7.59 10.27 6.95
C ASP A 45 -6.09 10.01 6.70
N TRP A 46 -5.50 10.78 5.79
CA TRP A 46 -4.11 10.59 5.38
C TRP A 46 -3.11 10.87 6.50
N LYS A 47 -3.28 11.96 7.24
CA LYS A 47 -2.39 12.31 8.36
C LYS A 47 -2.49 11.29 9.50
N GLY A 48 -3.69 10.89 9.89
CA GLY A 48 -3.86 9.89 10.93
C GLY A 48 -3.30 8.53 10.53
N ALA A 49 -3.45 8.13 9.26
CA ALA A 49 -2.84 6.91 8.74
C ALA A 49 -1.30 6.93 8.83
N TYR A 50 -0.68 8.05 8.42
CA TYR A 50 0.76 8.26 8.56
C TYR A 50 1.19 8.11 10.03
N GLU A 51 0.56 8.85 10.94
CA GLU A 51 0.94 8.85 12.37
C GLU A 51 0.82 7.46 13.00
N ARG A 52 -0.22 6.70 12.68
CA ARG A 52 -0.39 5.32 13.16
C ARG A 52 0.72 4.40 12.65
N LEU A 53 1.06 4.48 11.36
CA LEU A 53 2.11 3.64 10.77
C LEU A 53 3.51 4.03 11.26
N THR A 54 3.80 5.32 11.41
CA THR A 54 5.07 5.81 11.97
C THR A 54 5.22 5.39 13.42
N ALA A 55 4.15 5.44 14.23
CA ALA A 55 4.18 4.96 15.61
C ALA A 55 4.48 3.45 15.73
N LEU A 56 4.15 2.68 14.69
CA LEU A 56 4.49 1.25 14.57
C LEU A 56 5.87 1.01 13.91
N GLY A 57 6.58 2.06 13.48
CA GLY A 57 7.85 1.93 12.78
C GLY A 57 7.75 1.33 11.37
N LEU A 58 6.56 1.41 10.73
CA LEU A 58 6.28 0.74 9.45
C LEU A 58 6.45 1.65 8.23
N THR A 59 6.52 2.98 8.42
CA THR A 59 6.80 3.90 7.31
C THR A 59 8.18 3.66 6.73
N TRP A 60 8.29 3.68 5.41
CA TRP A 60 9.51 3.34 4.69
C TRP A 60 9.67 4.21 3.45
N SER A 61 10.77 4.94 3.37
CA SER A 61 11.15 5.70 2.17
C SER A 61 11.75 4.76 1.12
N ASN A 62 11.17 4.73 -0.08
CA ASN A 62 11.67 3.87 -1.15
C ASN A 62 13.00 4.43 -1.70
N PRO A 63 14.13 3.70 -1.60
CA PRO A 63 15.43 4.20 -2.06
C PRO A 63 15.47 4.55 -3.56
N ARG A 64 14.60 3.93 -4.37
CA ARG A 64 14.47 4.22 -5.80
C ARG A 64 13.97 5.64 -6.08
N PHE A 65 13.22 6.22 -5.15
CA PHE A 65 12.55 7.51 -5.30
C PHE A 65 13.08 8.56 -4.32
N THR A 66 14.37 8.45 -3.98
CA THR A 66 15.08 9.43 -3.14
C THR A 66 14.86 10.85 -3.67
N HIS A 67 14.55 11.79 -2.77
CA HIS A 67 14.16 13.18 -3.06
C HIS A 67 12.80 13.42 -3.75
N LEU A 68 12.09 12.37 -4.18
CA LEU A 68 10.79 12.51 -4.84
C LEU A 68 9.63 12.27 -3.87
N ASP A 69 9.71 11.22 -3.05
CA ASP A 69 8.60 10.82 -2.17
C ASP A 69 9.02 10.25 -0.82
N MET A 70 10.14 10.75 -0.30
CA MET A 70 10.61 10.42 1.04
C MET A 70 9.54 10.75 2.09
N CYS A 71 9.48 9.92 3.12
CA CYS A 71 8.50 10.02 4.20
C CYS A 71 9.13 9.70 5.57
N ASP A 72 10.39 10.06 5.75
CA ASP A 72 11.11 9.87 7.03
C ASP A 72 10.56 10.80 8.12
N ASP A 73 10.00 11.94 7.72
CA ASP A 73 9.19 12.81 8.57
C ASP A 73 7.91 13.25 7.84
N PHE A 74 6.98 13.84 8.62
CA PHE A 74 5.68 14.23 8.09
C PHE A 74 5.75 15.38 7.09
N GLU A 75 6.73 16.30 7.20
CA GLU A 75 6.84 17.42 6.26
C GLU A 75 7.31 16.92 4.89
N GLN A 76 8.20 15.92 4.86
CA GLN A 76 8.58 15.24 3.62
C GLN A 76 7.40 14.50 2.97
N ALA A 77 6.67 13.70 3.76
CA ALA A 77 5.47 13.02 3.29
C ALA A 77 4.40 14.01 2.79
N ARG A 78 4.28 15.17 3.45
CA ARG A 78 3.34 16.23 3.09
C ARG A 78 3.73 16.95 1.81
N ALA A 79 5.03 17.16 1.57
CA ALA A 79 5.52 17.79 0.35
C ALA A 79 5.15 16.98 -0.89
N SER A 80 5.26 15.65 -0.82
CA SER A 80 4.87 14.72 -1.89
C SER A 80 3.38 14.34 -1.84
N ARG A 81 2.69 14.58 -0.71
CA ARG A 81 1.29 14.19 -0.44
C ARG A 81 1.09 12.67 -0.48
N GLN A 82 2.12 11.94 -0.10
CA GLN A 82 2.14 10.49 -0.03
C GLN A 82 3.11 10.02 1.04
N PHE A 83 2.94 8.78 1.49
CA PHE A 83 3.96 8.04 2.22
C PHE A 83 3.93 6.59 1.76
N ARG A 84 4.99 5.84 2.06
CA ARG A 84 5.09 4.43 1.71
C ARG A 84 5.29 3.56 2.95
N PHE A 85 4.84 2.32 2.86
CA PHE A 85 5.24 1.23 3.75
C PHE A 85 5.40 -0.05 2.93
N LYS A 86 6.30 -0.94 3.35
CA LYS A 86 6.73 -2.09 2.53
C LYS A 86 6.07 -3.41 2.93
N HIS A 87 5.73 -3.55 4.21
CA HIS A 87 5.36 -4.82 4.81
C HIS A 87 3.98 -4.77 5.43
N ILE A 88 3.25 -5.87 5.26
CA ILE A 88 2.09 -6.19 6.08
C ILE A 88 2.57 -7.06 7.22
N VAL A 89 2.20 -6.69 8.44
CA VAL A 89 2.56 -7.39 9.67
C VAL A 89 1.31 -7.89 10.38
N ASP A 90 1.48 -8.93 11.19
CA ASP A 90 0.47 -9.38 12.13
C ASP A 90 0.40 -8.43 13.36
N PRO A 91 -0.54 -8.65 14.30
CA PRO A 91 -0.63 -7.84 15.52
C PRO A 91 0.57 -7.96 16.48
N SER A 92 1.41 -8.99 16.34
CA SER A 92 2.65 -9.15 17.11
C SER A 92 3.82 -8.36 16.51
N GLY A 93 3.67 -7.90 15.26
CA GLY A 93 4.71 -7.22 14.49
C GLY A 93 5.50 -8.15 13.56
N GLU A 94 5.13 -9.43 13.49
CA GLU A 94 5.73 -10.38 12.55
C GLU A 94 5.35 -10.03 11.12
N ARG A 95 6.33 -10.00 10.22
CA ARG A 95 6.12 -9.75 8.80
C ARG A 95 5.41 -10.93 8.16
N LEU A 96 4.22 -10.69 7.63
CA LEU A 96 3.44 -11.69 6.88
C LEU A 96 3.79 -11.68 5.39
N LEU A 97 3.86 -10.51 4.76
CA LEU A 97 4.22 -10.39 3.35
C LEU A 97 4.80 -9.03 2.98
N GLU A 98 5.49 -8.99 1.85
CA GLU A 98 5.95 -7.76 1.20
C GLU A 98 4.94 -7.36 0.11
N LEU A 99 4.35 -6.19 0.29
CA LEU A 99 3.52 -5.53 -0.72
C LEU A 99 3.71 -4.04 -0.47
N GLU A 100 4.43 -3.37 -1.34
CA GLU A 100 4.68 -1.95 -1.17
C GLU A 100 3.38 -1.16 -1.38
N HIS A 101 3.02 -0.34 -0.42
CA HIS A 101 1.85 0.51 -0.46
C HIS A 101 2.27 1.96 -0.59
N GLU A 102 1.97 2.56 -1.74
CA GLU A 102 2.02 4.00 -1.91
C GLU A 102 0.70 4.60 -1.44
N THR A 103 0.70 5.16 -0.23
CA THR A 103 -0.50 5.72 0.39
C THR A 103 -0.58 7.22 0.11
N ARG A 104 -1.56 7.60 -0.70
CA ARG A 104 -1.74 8.94 -1.23
C ARG A 104 -2.85 9.69 -0.53
N ALA A 105 -2.64 10.97 -0.26
CA ALA A 105 -3.73 11.85 0.12
C ALA A 105 -4.71 12.05 -1.06
N LEU A 106 -5.98 12.34 -0.77
CA LEU A 106 -6.96 12.70 -1.81
C LEU A 106 -6.57 13.94 -2.66
N ARG A 107 -5.58 14.73 -2.22
CA ARG A 107 -5.03 15.90 -2.95
C ARG A 107 -3.73 15.60 -3.70
N HIS A 108 -3.34 14.34 -3.77
CA HIS A 108 -2.15 13.92 -4.50
C HIS A 108 -2.26 14.24 -5.99
N PHE A 109 -1.14 14.56 -6.65
CA PHE A 109 -1.13 15.08 -8.03
C PHE A 109 -1.58 14.06 -9.09
N GLN A 110 -1.55 12.75 -8.77
CA GLN A 110 -2.09 11.70 -9.63
C GLN A 110 -3.60 11.45 -9.42
N TRP A 111 -4.23 12.08 -8.43
CA TRP A 111 -5.67 11.94 -8.19
C TRP A 111 -6.45 12.52 -9.38
N PHE A 112 -7.33 11.71 -9.98
CA PHE A 112 -8.04 12.03 -11.22
C PHE A 112 -7.16 12.37 -12.43
N LYS A 113 -5.87 12.02 -12.41
CA LYS A 113 -5.04 12.19 -13.61
C LYS A 113 -5.69 11.43 -14.78
N PRO A 114 -5.99 12.10 -15.91
CA PRO A 114 -6.48 11.43 -17.09
C PRO A 114 -5.45 10.41 -17.54
N VAL A 115 -5.85 9.14 -17.58
CA VAL A 115 -5.05 8.08 -18.18
C VAL A 115 -5.60 7.84 -19.58
N HIS A 116 -4.75 7.99 -20.59
CA HIS A 116 -5.07 7.55 -21.94
C HIS A 116 -4.95 6.03 -21.97
N TYR A 117 -6.02 5.34 -21.59
CA TYR A 117 -6.13 3.90 -21.77
C TYR A 117 -6.67 3.62 -23.16
N LEU A 118 -5.82 3.03 -24.01
CA LEU A 118 -6.27 2.38 -25.24
C LEU A 118 -6.44 0.90 -24.91
N PRO A 119 -7.67 0.36 -24.90
CA PRO A 119 -7.87 -1.07 -24.75
C PRO A 119 -7.12 -1.80 -25.87
N ALA A 120 -6.33 -2.80 -25.50
CA ALA A 120 -5.74 -3.74 -26.45
C ALA A 120 -6.78 -4.75 -26.94
#